data_AF-A0A850M6L4-F1
#
_entry.id   AF-A0A850M6L4-F1
#
_cell.length_a   1.000
_cell.length_b   1.000
_cell.length_c   1.000
_cell.angle_alpha   90.00
_cell.angle_beta   90.00
_cell.angle_gamma   90.00
#
_symmetry.space_group_name_H-M   'P 1'
#
loop_
_entity.id
_entity.type
_entity.pdbx_description
1 polymer ?
#
loop_
_entity_poly.entity_id
_entity_poly.type
_entity_poly.pdbx_seq_one_letter_code
_entity_poly.pdbx_strand_id
1 'polypeptide(L)'
;MTIDKKWFIGKINGFLSLDESNRMSKVDGALLFNPDVLVGFVSGNDPLFDEYKQIIGNFHLTPAEVYSWFCEANNIVPSPIEKISVVAFILPINEYTKKENFEYSREWPSERWAHTRLFGEMANEKLQAYLVDELKIEGINAIAPTLEKKLFRM
;
A
#
# COMPACT_ATOMS: atom_id res chain seq x y z
N MET A 1 -22.96 -0.56 2.06
CA MET A 1 -22.15 -1.65 1.48
C MET A 1 -21.28 -2.22 2.60
N THR A 2 -20.94 -3.50 2.59
CA THR A 2 -20.00 -4.04 3.59
C THR A 2 -18.57 -3.86 3.07
N ILE A 3 -17.71 -3.20 3.84
CA ILE A 3 -16.29 -3.04 3.53
C ILE A 3 -15.55 -4.25 4.08
N ASP A 4 -15.29 -5.22 3.21
CA ASP A 4 -14.64 -6.48 3.54
C ASP A 4 -13.47 -6.79 2.59
N LYS A 5 -12.85 -7.96 2.76
CA LYS A 5 -11.75 -8.41 1.89
C LYS A 5 -12.11 -8.39 0.40
N LYS A 6 -13.35 -8.73 0.02
CA LYS A 6 -13.78 -8.75 -1.38
C LYS A 6 -13.89 -7.34 -1.94
N TRP A 7 -14.36 -6.38 -1.12
CA TRP A 7 -14.39 -4.97 -1.50
C TRP A 7 -12.99 -4.46 -1.86
N PHE A 8 -11.99 -4.71 -1.01
CA PHE A 8 -10.61 -4.30 -1.28
C PHE A 8 -10.02 -5.00 -2.52
N ILE A 9 -10.19 -6.32 -2.65
CA ILE A 9 -9.73 -7.07 -3.83
C ILE A 9 -10.36 -6.48 -5.10
N GLY A 10 -11.67 -6.20 -5.08
CA GLY A 10 -12.37 -5.61 -6.22
C GLY A 10 -11.83 -4.23 -6.61
N LYS A 11 -11.65 -3.34 -5.63
CA LYS A 11 -11.12 -1.98 -5.85
C LYS A 11 -9.69 -2.02 -6.37
N ILE A 12 -8.82 -2.81 -5.75
CA ILE A 12 -7.41 -2.91 -6.15
C ILE A 12 -7.27 -3.56 -7.52
N ASN A 13 -7.92 -4.71 -7.76
CA ASN A 13 -7.84 -5.37 -9.07
C ASN A 13 -8.43 -4.49 -10.19
N GLY A 14 -9.51 -3.77 -9.92
CA GLY A 14 -10.06 -2.77 -10.84
C GLY A 14 -9.05 -1.67 -11.16
N PHE A 15 -8.42 -1.08 -10.14
CA PHE A 15 -7.37 -0.08 -10.30
C PHE A 15 -6.19 -0.62 -11.13
N LEU A 16 -5.64 -1.78 -10.77
CA LEU A 16 -4.52 -2.39 -11.51
C LEU A 16 -4.87 -2.69 -12.97
N SER A 17 -6.12 -3.05 -13.24
CA SER A 17 -6.59 -3.38 -14.58
C SER A 17 -6.80 -2.14 -15.46
N LEU A 18 -7.19 -1.00 -14.88
CA LEU A 18 -7.66 0.16 -15.64
C LEU A 18 -6.72 1.37 -15.57
N ASP A 19 -5.97 1.54 -14.48
CA ASP A 19 -5.14 2.72 -14.30
C ASP A 19 -3.84 2.63 -15.11
N GLU A 20 -3.57 3.68 -15.88
CA GLU A 20 -2.37 3.81 -16.71
C GLU A 20 -1.07 3.82 -15.89
N SER A 21 -1.11 4.19 -14.61
CA SER A 21 0.09 4.13 -13.75
C SER A 21 0.60 2.70 -13.56
N ASN A 22 -0.28 1.69 -13.68
CA ASN A 22 0.11 0.28 -13.60
C ASN A 22 0.62 -0.28 -14.94
N ARG A 23 0.90 0.58 -15.95
CA ARG A 23 1.43 0.17 -17.26
C ARG A 23 2.91 0.49 -17.41
N MET A 24 3.65 -0.39 -18.08
CA MET A 24 5.04 -0.17 -18.49
C MET A 24 5.12 0.80 -19.67
N SER A 25 4.75 2.06 -19.44
CA SER A 25 4.61 3.09 -20.49
C SER A 25 5.90 3.38 -21.26
N LYS A 26 7.08 3.02 -20.73
CA LYS A 26 8.38 3.22 -21.38
C LYS A 26 9.00 1.94 -21.95
N VAL A 27 8.31 0.80 -21.85
CA VAL A 27 8.82 -0.50 -22.32
C VAL A 27 7.89 -1.06 -23.39
N ASP A 28 6.79 -1.70 -22.99
CA ASP A 28 5.89 -2.40 -23.91
C ASP A 28 4.40 -2.29 -23.54
N GLY A 29 4.08 -1.46 -22.56
CA GLY A 29 2.70 -1.27 -22.10
C GLY A 29 2.12 -2.44 -21.32
N ALA A 30 2.91 -3.46 -20.96
CA ALA A 30 2.45 -4.54 -20.09
C ALA A 30 2.11 -4.02 -18.68
N LEU A 31 1.33 -4.81 -17.92
CA LEU A 31 1.09 -4.52 -16.51
C LEU A 31 2.38 -4.62 -15.69
N LEU A 32 2.59 -3.68 -14.76
CA LEU A 32 3.59 -3.76 -13.70
C LEU A 32 3.20 -4.84 -12.69
N PHE A 33 1.97 -4.72 -12.16
CA PHE A 33 1.39 -5.68 -11.25
C PHE A 33 0.14 -6.35 -11.83
N ASN A 34 0.00 -7.66 -11.63
CA ASN A 34 -1.16 -8.42 -12.06
C ASN A 34 -2.36 -8.20 -11.13
N PRO A 35 -3.60 -8.19 -11.66
CA PRO A 35 -4.83 -8.06 -10.86
C PRO A 35 -5.21 -9.39 -10.18
N ASP A 36 -4.31 -9.91 -9.37
CA ASP A 36 -4.47 -11.11 -8.53
C ASP A 36 -3.93 -10.82 -7.12
N VAL A 37 -4.44 -9.74 -6.52
CA VAL A 37 -3.89 -9.24 -5.26
C VAL A 37 -4.32 -10.07 -4.07
N LEU A 38 -3.44 -10.14 -3.07
CA LEU A 38 -3.78 -10.64 -1.75
C LEU A 38 -4.04 -9.46 -0.82
N VAL A 39 -5.08 -9.57 0.00
CA VAL A 39 -5.43 -8.59 1.03
C VAL A 39 -5.55 -9.28 2.37
N GLY A 40 -4.92 -8.70 3.38
CA GLY A 40 -4.95 -9.11 4.77
C GLY A 40 -5.33 -7.95 5.69
N PHE A 41 -5.83 -8.29 6.86
CA PHE A 41 -6.23 -7.34 7.88
C PHE A 41 -5.64 -7.78 9.21
N VAL A 42 -5.27 -6.80 10.01
CA VAL A 42 -4.89 -7.01 11.41
C VAL A 42 -5.50 -5.89 12.25
N SER A 43 -5.86 -6.19 13.49
CA SER A 43 -6.40 -5.20 14.41
C SER A 43 -5.34 -4.14 14.73
N GLY A 44 -5.76 -2.88 14.90
CA GLY A 44 -4.85 -1.80 15.29
C GLY A 44 -4.18 -2.01 16.65
N ASN A 45 -4.76 -2.83 17.52
CA ASN A 45 -4.23 -3.21 18.83
C ASN A 45 -3.48 -4.55 18.85
N ASP A 46 -3.06 -5.07 17.69
CA ASP A 46 -2.29 -6.31 17.65
C ASP A 46 -0.93 -6.13 18.37
N PRO A 47 -0.56 -7.02 19.32
CA PRO A 47 0.69 -6.89 20.09
C PRO A 47 1.96 -6.84 19.23
N LEU A 48 1.90 -7.33 17.99
CA LEU A 48 3.02 -7.33 17.06
C LEU A 48 3.55 -5.90 16.79
N PHE A 49 2.68 -4.89 16.81
CA PHE A 49 3.11 -3.50 16.58
C PHE A 49 3.98 -2.96 17.73
N ASP A 50 3.65 -3.32 18.97
CA ASP A 50 4.45 -2.94 20.14
C ASP A 50 5.78 -3.71 20.16
N GLU A 51 5.77 -5.00 19.78
CA GLU A 51 6.97 -5.81 19.65
C GLU A 51 7.94 -5.20 18.61
N TYR A 52 7.44 -4.83 17.43
CA TYR A 52 8.28 -4.19 16.41
C TYR A 52 8.80 -2.82 16.85
N LYS A 53 7.99 -2.03 17.57
CA LYS A 53 8.47 -0.76 18.13
C LYS A 53 9.61 -0.97 19.11
N GLN A 54 9.53 -1.99 19.97
CA GLN A 54 10.62 -2.33 20.90
C GLN A 54 11.88 -2.81 20.18
N ILE A 55 11.74 -3.64 19.13
CA ILE A 55 12.87 -4.18 18.36
C ILE A 55 13.57 -3.10 17.52
N ILE A 56 12.79 -2.25 16.84
CA ILE A 56 13.30 -1.26 15.88
C ILE A 56 13.71 0.04 16.59
N GLY A 57 12.92 0.49 17.57
CA GLY A 57 13.14 1.71 18.35
C GLY A 57 11.94 2.65 18.36
N ASN A 58 11.96 3.63 19.27
CA ASN A 58 10.83 4.55 19.53
C ASN A 58 10.37 5.37 18.31
N PHE A 59 11.23 5.53 17.30
CA PHE A 59 10.90 6.21 16.04
C PHE A 59 10.01 5.35 15.11
N HIS A 60 9.88 4.05 15.36
CA HIS A 60 8.95 3.19 14.64
C HIS A 60 7.53 3.45 15.15
N LEU A 61 6.65 3.93 14.27
CA LEU A 61 5.30 4.34 14.64
C LEU A 61 4.35 3.13 14.65
N THR A 62 3.53 3.03 15.69
CA THR A 62 2.42 2.06 15.75
C THR A 62 1.22 2.60 14.96
N PRO A 63 0.27 1.73 14.57
CA PRO A 63 -0.98 2.17 13.96
C PRO A 63 -1.75 3.18 14.82
N ALA A 64 -1.71 3.01 16.15
CA ALA A 64 -2.34 3.93 17.10
C ALA A 64 -1.73 5.34 17.01
N GLU A 65 -0.40 5.44 16.99
CA GLU A 65 0.32 6.72 16.89
C GLU A 65 0.06 7.41 15.56
N VAL A 66 0.12 6.65 14.45
CA VAL A 66 -0.18 7.20 13.12
C VAL A 66 -1.62 7.70 13.03
N TYR A 67 -2.58 6.94 13.55
CA TYR A 67 -3.98 7.33 13.50
C TYR A 67 -4.31 8.50 14.42
N SER A 68 -3.69 8.57 15.61
CA SER A 68 -3.83 9.73 16.50
C SER A 68 -3.32 11.00 15.82
N TRP A 69 -2.13 10.94 15.21
CA TRP A 69 -1.58 12.06 14.45
C TRP A 69 -2.50 12.49 13.30
N PHE A 70 -3.05 11.53 12.55
CA PHE A 70 -4.01 11.80 11.49
C PHE A 70 -5.25 12.51 12.00
N CYS A 71 -5.80 12.06 13.14
CA CYS A 71 -6.99 12.65 13.74
C CYS A 71 -6.72 14.08 14.20
N GLU A 72 -5.60 14.32 14.88
CA GLU A 72 -5.17 15.66 15.30
C GLU A 72 -4.99 16.60 14.10
N ALA A 73 -4.29 16.15 13.06
CA ALA A 73 -4.02 16.95 11.86
C ALA A 73 -5.29 17.34 11.10
N ASN A 74 -6.38 16.57 11.24
CA ASN A 74 -7.64 16.78 10.54
C ASN A 74 -8.79 17.23 11.45
N ASN A 75 -8.53 17.51 12.74
CA ASN A 75 -9.56 17.84 13.74
C ASN A 75 -10.69 16.80 13.84
N ILE A 76 -10.32 15.51 13.78
CA ILE A 76 -11.23 14.37 13.90
C ILE A 76 -11.14 13.80 15.31
N VAL A 77 -12.28 13.37 15.87
CA VAL A 77 -12.30 12.61 17.13
C VAL A 77 -11.81 11.19 16.86
N PRO A 78 -10.72 10.73 17.51
CA PRO A 78 -10.16 9.41 17.24
C PRO A 78 -11.11 8.30 17.70
N SER A 79 -11.25 7.29 16.85
CA SER A 79 -11.89 6.02 17.22
C SER A 79 -11.03 5.25 18.24
N PRO A 80 -11.65 4.42 19.11
CA PRO A 80 -10.91 3.45 19.92
C PRO A 80 -10.03 2.56 19.07
N ILE A 81 -8.85 2.18 19.58
CA ILE A 81 -7.85 1.39 18.85
C ILE A 81 -8.40 0.03 18.39
N GLU A 82 -9.36 -0.54 19.12
CA GLU A 82 -10.05 -1.79 18.79
C GLU A 82 -10.94 -1.67 17.54
N LYS A 83 -11.25 -0.44 17.11
CA LYS A 83 -12.00 -0.16 15.88
C LYS A 83 -11.09 0.22 14.71
N ILE A 84 -9.78 0.25 14.93
CA ILE A 84 -8.79 0.50 13.88
C ILE A 84 -8.41 -0.83 13.25
N SER A 85 -8.32 -0.87 11.93
CA SER A 85 -7.81 -2.03 11.19
C SER A 85 -6.67 -1.58 10.29
N VAL A 86 -5.57 -2.30 10.33
CA VAL A 86 -4.47 -2.15 9.38
C VAL A 86 -4.73 -3.07 8.21
N VAL A 87 -4.77 -2.49 7.02
CA VAL A 87 -4.96 -3.23 5.76
C VAL A 87 -3.61 -3.38 5.09
N ALA A 88 -3.21 -4.62 4.82
CA ALA A 88 -2.02 -4.94 4.06
C ALA A 88 -2.43 -5.60 2.74
N PHE A 89 -1.78 -5.23 1.64
CA PHE A 89 -2.01 -5.85 0.35
C PHE A 89 -0.69 -6.18 -0.35
N ILE A 90 -0.72 -7.24 -1.16
CA ILE A 90 0.42 -7.70 -1.95
C ILE A 90 0.11 -7.48 -3.42
N LEU A 91 1.00 -6.77 -4.12
CA LEU A 91 0.93 -6.51 -5.55
C LEU A 91 1.84 -7.49 -6.30
N PRO A 92 1.31 -8.49 -7.02
CA PRO A 92 2.14 -9.47 -7.71
C PRO A 92 2.80 -8.85 -8.95
N ILE A 93 4.13 -8.76 -8.97
CA ILE A 93 4.88 -8.34 -10.17
C ILE A 93 4.59 -9.33 -11.31
N ASN A 94 4.40 -8.80 -12.51
CA ASN A 94 4.20 -9.57 -13.73
C ASN A 94 5.27 -10.68 -13.93
N GLU A 95 4.83 -11.89 -14.28
CA GLU A 95 5.70 -13.05 -14.49
C GLU A 95 6.78 -12.83 -15.55
N TYR A 96 6.48 -12.11 -16.64
CA TYR A 96 7.45 -11.81 -17.68
C TYR A 96 8.61 -10.96 -17.14
N THR A 97 8.31 -9.98 -16.27
CA THR A 97 9.32 -9.17 -15.60
C THR A 97 10.19 -10.00 -14.67
N LYS A 98 9.60 -10.92 -13.90
CA LYS A 98 10.38 -11.79 -13.00
C LYS A 98 11.31 -12.73 -13.78
N LYS A 99 10.82 -13.33 -14.87
CA LYS A 99 11.60 -14.21 -15.74
C LYS A 99 12.76 -13.46 -16.40
N GLU A 100 12.46 -12.32 -17.01
CA GLU A 100 13.49 -11.48 -17.64
C GLU A 100 14.51 -11.02 -16.60
N ASN A 101 14.10 -10.55 -15.43
CA ASN A 101 15.05 -10.16 -14.39
C ASN A 101 15.97 -11.31 -13.97
N PHE A 102 15.44 -12.52 -13.85
CA PHE A 102 16.22 -13.71 -13.55
C PHE A 102 17.25 -14.04 -14.64
N GLU A 103 16.91 -13.85 -15.91
CA GLU A 103 17.84 -14.06 -17.03
C GLU A 103 19.02 -13.07 -17.01
N TYR A 104 18.77 -11.81 -16.64
CA TYR A 104 19.79 -10.76 -16.62
C TYR A 104 20.61 -10.70 -15.30
N SER A 105 20.11 -11.31 -14.22
CA SER A 105 20.57 -11.06 -12.84
C SER A 105 22.04 -11.37 -12.54
N ARG A 106 22.76 -12.03 -13.45
CA ARG A 106 24.21 -12.28 -13.30
C ARG A 106 25.05 -11.02 -13.45
N GLU A 107 24.55 -10.03 -14.17
CA GLU A 107 25.29 -8.80 -14.46
C GLU A 107 24.49 -7.56 -14.04
N TRP A 108 23.21 -7.48 -14.41
CA TRP A 108 22.38 -6.29 -14.22
C TRP A 108 20.90 -6.66 -14.00
N PRO A 109 20.08 -5.80 -13.36
CA PRO A 109 18.63 -5.96 -13.41
C PRO A 109 18.12 -5.80 -14.85
N SER A 110 17.02 -6.47 -15.20
CA SER A 110 16.40 -6.27 -16.51
C SER A 110 15.76 -4.88 -16.62
N GLU A 111 15.52 -4.42 -17.85
CA GLU A 111 14.84 -3.14 -18.09
C GLU A 111 13.44 -3.12 -17.45
N ARG A 112 12.66 -4.21 -17.58
CA ARG A 112 11.34 -4.32 -16.95
C ARG A 112 11.44 -4.27 -15.43
N TRP A 113 12.49 -4.84 -14.83
CA TRP A 113 12.70 -4.78 -13.39
C TRP A 113 13.03 -3.36 -12.92
N ALA A 114 13.95 -2.68 -13.61
CA ALA A 114 14.31 -1.30 -13.32
C ALA A 114 13.09 -0.37 -13.45
N HIS A 115 12.28 -0.57 -14.49
CA HIS A 115 11.02 0.15 -14.69
C HIS A 115 10.01 -0.14 -13.57
N THR A 116 9.86 -1.41 -13.18
CA THR A 116 8.94 -1.81 -12.10
C THR A 116 9.35 -1.22 -10.75
N ARG A 117 10.65 -1.13 -10.45
CA ARG A 117 11.13 -0.52 -9.21
C ARG A 117 10.68 0.94 -9.06
N LEU A 118 10.79 1.75 -10.11
CA LEU A 118 10.45 3.17 -10.05
C LEU A 118 8.95 3.41 -10.23
N PHE A 119 8.41 2.96 -11.37
CA PHE A 119 7.02 3.25 -11.75
C PHE A 119 6.03 2.38 -10.97
N GLY A 120 6.45 1.21 -10.49
CA GLY A 120 5.63 0.38 -9.60
C GLY A 120 5.41 1.04 -8.25
N GLU A 121 6.43 1.71 -7.68
CA GLU A 121 6.24 2.48 -6.44
C GLU A 121 5.29 3.66 -6.66
N MET A 122 5.45 4.40 -7.76
CA MET A 122 4.52 5.48 -8.10
C MET A 122 3.07 4.97 -8.27
N ALA A 123 2.88 3.81 -8.91
CA ALA A 123 1.57 3.19 -9.04
C ALA A 123 1.01 2.73 -7.69
N ASN A 124 1.87 2.22 -6.81
CA ASN A 124 1.50 1.80 -5.45
C ASN A 124 1.10 3.01 -4.58
N GLU A 125 1.83 4.12 -4.64
CA GLU A 125 1.46 5.37 -3.96
C GLU A 125 0.10 5.88 -4.44
N LYS A 126 -0.13 5.87 -5.77
CA LYS A 126 -1.40 6.26 -6.36
C LYS A 126 -2.56 5.34 -5.95
N LEU A 127 -2.32 4.03 -5.88
CA LEU A 127 -3.29 3.05 -5.39
C LEU A 127 -3.66 3.31 -3.92
N GLN A 128 -2.67 3.63 -3.07
CA GLN A 128 -2.91 3.95 -1.67
C GLN A 128 -3.79 5.20 -1.52
N ALA A 129 -3.50 6.26 -2.26
CA ALA A 129 -4.34 7.47 -2.29
C ALA A 129 -5.77 7.15 -2.76
N TYR A 130 -5.90 6.38 -3.84
CA TYR A 130 -7.19 5.92 -4.36
C TYR A 130 -8.01 5.17 -3.31
N LEU A 131 -7.40 4.21 -2.58
CA LEU A 131 -8.11 3.47 -1.53
C LEU A 131 -8.53 4.34 -0.35
N VAL A 132 -7.71 5.32 0.04
CA VAL A 132 -8.07 6.29 1.10
C VAL A 132 -9.29 7.10 0.68
N ASP A 133 -9.34 7.58 -0.56
CA ASP A 133 -10.49 8.33 -1.08
C ASP A 133 -11.75 7.47 -1.16
N GLU A 134 -11.63 6.23 -1.61
CA GLU A 134 -12.75 5.28 -1.66
C GLU A 134 -13.31 4.94 -0.27
N LEU A 135 -12.45 4.76 0.73
CA LEU A 135 -12.87 4.56 2.12
C LEU A 135 -13.57 5.81 2.68
N LYS A 136 -13.07 7.00 2.33
CA LYS A 136 -13.69 8.27 2.73
C LYS A 136 -15.09 8.45 2.15
N ILE A 137 -15.32 8.03 0.89
CA ILE A 137 -16.65 8.02 0.26
C ILE A 137 -17.63 7.13 1.04
N GLU A 138 -17.13 6.01 1.56
CA GLU A 138 -17.90 5.08 2.42
C GLU A 138 -18.01 5.56 3.88
N GLY A 139 -17.53 6.77 4.19
CA GLY A 139 -17.60 7.36 5.53
C GLY A 139 -16.55 6.84 6.52
N ILE A 140 -15.51 6.17 6.03
CA ILE A 140 -14.43 5.61 6.85
C ILE A 140 -13.20 6.52 6.77
N ASN A 141 -12.75 6.98 7.94
CA ASN A 141 -11.49 7.70 8.07
C ASN A 141 -10.31 6.73 7.88
N ALA A 142 -9.44 7.02 6.92
CA ALA A 142 -8.28 6.20 6.59
C ALA A 142 -7.04 7.06 6.32
N ILE A 143 -5.87 6.48 6.56
CA ILE A 143 -4.57 7.08 6.28
C ILE A 143 -3.66 6.02 5.65
N ALA A 144 -2.91 6.42 4.63
CA ALA A 144 -1.77 5.67 4.11
C ALA A 144 -0.47 6.29 4.66
N PRO A 145 0.19 5.67 5.66
CA PRO A 145 1.30 6.31 6.39
C PRO A 145 2.46 6.74 5.47
N THR A 146 2.77 5.93 4.46
CA THR A 146 3.83 6.14 3.46
C THR A 146 3.66 7.43 2.65
N LEU A 147 2.43 7.90 2.46
CA LEU A 147 2.14 9.13 1.73
C LEU A 147 2.35 10.38 2.59
N GLU A 148 2.35 10.22 3.92
CA GLU A 148 2.44 11.31 4.89
C GLU A 148 3.88 11.60 5.27
N LYS A 149 4.57 12.38 4.42
CA LYS A 149 5.98 12.77 4.63
C LYS A 149 6.25 13.40 6.00
N LYS A 150 5.25 14.04 6.63
CA LYS A 150 5.39 14.67 7.95
C LYS A 150 5.61 13.67 9.08
N LEU A 151 5.14 12.43 8.93
CA LEU A 151 5.34 11.37 9.93
C LEU A 151 6.80 10.94 10.06
N PHE A 152 7.61 11.14 9.01
CA PHE A 152 8.99 10.68 8.94
C PHE A 152 10.03 11.81 8.88
N ARG A 153 9.60 13.06 9.10
CA ARG A 153 10.51 14.19 9.26
C ARG A 153 10.98 14.24 10.72
N MET A 154 12.23 13.85 10.93
CA MET A 154 12.98 14.12 12.16
C MET A 154 13.40 15.58 12.23
#